data_AF-A0A6V7IQF3-F1
#
_entry.id   AF-A0A6V7IQF3-F1
#
_cell.length_a   1.000
_cell.length_b   1.000
_cell.length_c   1.000
_cell.angle_alpha   90.00
_cell.angle_beta   90.00
_cell.angle_gamma   90.00
#
_symmetry.space_group_name_H-M   'P 1'
#
loop_
_entity.id
_entity.type
_entity.pdbx_description
1 polymer ?
#
loop_
_entity_poly.entity_id
_entity_poly.type
_entity_poly.pdbx_seq_one_letter_code
_entity_poly.pdbx_strand_id
1 'polypeptide(L)'
;FKEAIDYILSLPEIQDKISKYDDLMKNLTEWTGKTINSTRLALGVYNVLMSLSSLGLELPEWTAGIFPNGLLMNVTGFHFEIYSYNQRINTLNG
;
A
#
# COMPACT_ATOMS: atom_id res chain seq x y z
N PHE A 1 -5.87 10.16 16.48
CA PHE A 1 -5.29 9.13 15.57
C PHE A 1 -5.46 9.51 14.10
N LYS A 2 -6.70 9.70 13.60
CA LYS A 2 -6.98 10.08 12.20
C LYS A 2 -6.27 11.38 11.77
N GLU A 3 -6.43 12.46 12.54
CA GLU A 3 -5.86 13.78 12.23
C GLU A 3 -4.32 13.77 12.08
N ALA A 4 -3.61 12.99 12.89
CA ALA A 4 -2.16 12.88 12.82
C ALA A 4 -1.69 12.11 11.57
N ILE A 5 -2.46 11.11 11.12
CA ILE A 5 -2.19 10.41 9.86
C ILE A 5 -2.48 11.32 8.67
N ASP A 6 -3.58 12.07 8.71
CA ASP A 6 -3.93 13.04 7.67
C ASP A 6 -2.83 14.11 7.53
N TYR A 7 -2.27 14.58 8.66
CA TYR A 7 -1.11 15.47 8.66
C TYR A 7 0.12 14.84 8.01
N ILE A 8 0.52 13.63 8.43
CA ILE A 8 1.67 12.92 7.84
C ILE A 8 1.47 12.73 6.33
N LEU A 9 0.28 12.32 5.90
CA LEU A 9 -0.05 12.16 4.49
C LEU A 9 0.05 13.49 3.72
N SER A 10 -0.21 14.64 4.35
CA SER A 10 -0.06 15.95 3.70
C SER A 10 1.39 16.43 3.56
N LEU A 11 2.37 15.77 4.21
CA LEU A 11 3.77 16.18 4.12
C LEU A 11 4.31 15.98 2.69
N PRO A 12 5.01 16.97 2.10
CA PRO A 12 5.56 16.86 0.74
C PRO A 12 6.44 15.63 0.55
N GLU A 13 7.30 15.32 1.54
CA GLU A 13 8.18 14.15 1.49
C GLU A 13 7.42 12.82 1.45
N ILE A 14 6.22 12.78 2.04
CA ILE A 14 5.36 11.59 2.01
C ILE A 14 4.63 11.52 0.68
N GLN A 15 4.13 12.64 0.16
CA GLN A 15 3.54 12.71 -1.18
C GLN A 15 4.55 12.31 -2.27
N ASP A 16 5.80 12.76 -2.18
CA ASP A 16 6.89 12.38 -3.09
C ASP A 16 7.26 10.89 -3.02
N LYS A 17 7.05 10.26 -1.85
CA LYS A 17 7.21 8.80 -1.71
C LYS A 17 6.00 8.05 -2.26
N ILE A 18 4.79 8.59 -2.11
CA ILE A 18 3.56 8.01 -2.68
C ILE A 18 3.63 8.05 -4.21
N SER A 19 4.07 9.17 -4.81
CA SER A 19 4.11 9.35 -6.27
C SER A 19 5.01 8.35 -7.00
N LYS A 20 6.02 7.78 -6.31
CA LYS A 20 6.83 6.67 -6.82
C LYS A 20 6.03 5.40 -7.13
N TYR A 21 4.80 5.31 -6.62
CA TYR A 21 3.88 4.20 -6.85
C TYR A 21 2.74 4.56 -7.80
N ASP A 22 2.74 5.74 -8.44
CA ASP A 22 1.63 6.17 -9.31
C ASP A 22 1.40 5.22 -10.49
N ASP A 23 2.48 4.75 -11.13
CA ASP A 23 2.39 3.77 -12.21
C ASP A 23 1.83 2.43 -11.73
N LEU A 24 2.23 1.99 -10.53
CA LEU A 24 1.65 0.79 -9.91
C LEU A 24 0.15 1.01 -9.64
N MET A 25 -0.24 2.14 -9.06
CA MET A 25 -1.64 2.46 -8.75
C MET A 25 -2.51 2.53 -10.01
N LYS A 26 -1.96 3.09 -11.10
CA LYS A 26 -2.60 3.10 -12.41
C LYS A 26 -2.80 1.70 -12.96
N ASN A 27 -1.75 0.88 -12.95
CA ASN A 27 -1.83 -0.51 -13.42
C ASN A 27 -2.81 -1.34 -12.59
N LEU A 28 -2.77 -1.23 -11.26
CA LEU A 28 -3.73 -1.90 -10.38
C LEU A 28 -5.16 -1.44 -10.67
N THR A 29 -5.37 -0.16 -11.00
CA THR A 29 -6.69 0.35 -11.38
C THR A 29 -7.19 -0.31 -12.67
N GLU A 30 -6.32 -0.41 -13.67
CA GLU A 30 -6.63 -1.06 -14.94
C GLU A 30 -6.92 -2.56 -14.78
N TRP A 31 -6.05 -3.29 -14.06
CA TRP A 31 -6.16 -4.73 -13.90
C TRP A 31 -7.30 -5.18 -13.00
N THR A 32 -7.65 -4.39 -11.98
CA THR A 32 -8.71 -4.75 -11.02
C THR A 32 -10.07 -4.15 -11.37
N GLY A 33 -10.11 -3.17 -12.28
CA GLY A 33 -11.31 -2.38 -12.58
C GLY A 33 -11.80 -1.50 -11.41
N LYS A 34 -11.00 -1.33 -10.36
CA LYS A 34 -11.30 -0.49 -9.19
C LYS A 34 -10.29 0.63 -9.09
N THR A 35 -10.73 1.85 -8.85
CA THR A 35 -9.80 2.98 -8.62
C THR A 35 -8.92 2.73 -7.41
N ILE A 36 -7.62 2.58 -7.64
CA ILE A 36 -6.59 2.45 -6.61
C ILE A 36 -5.80 3.77 -6.58
N ASN A 37 -6.05 4.60 -5.56
CA ASN A 37 -5.45 5.94 -5.43
C ASN A 37 -4.81 6.17 -4.05
N SER A 38 -4.59 5.11 -3.29
CA SER A 38 -3.96 5.20 -1.97
C SER A 38 -3.24 3.91 -1.62
N THR A 39 -2.23 4.03 -0.76
CA THR A 39 -1.48 2.87 -0.23
C THR A 39 -2.38 1.88 0.51
N ARG A 40 -3.47 2.36 1.13
CA ARG A 40 -4.49 1.51 1.77
C ARG A 40 -5.23 0.63 0.76
N LEU A 41 -5.59 1.17 -0.39
CA LEU A 41 -6.28 0.40 -1.43
C LEU A 41 -5.33 -0.61 -2.09
N ALA A 42 -4.06 -0.23 -2.29
CA ALA A 42 -3.03 -1.17 -2.75
C ALA A 42 -2.80 -2.33 -1.74
N LEU A 43 -2.76 -2.05 -0.44
CA LEU A 43 -2.76 -3.07 0.62
C LEU A 43 -3.99 -3.98 0.52
N GLY A 44 -5.16 -3.43 0.18
CA GLY A 44 -6.37 -4.21 -0.08
C GLY A 44 -6.17 -5.24 -1.20
N VAL A 45 -5.56 -4.83 -2.32
CA VAL A 45 -5.22 -5.75 -3.42
C VAL A 45 -4.24 -6.83 -2.95
N TYR A 46 -3.18 -6.45 -2.23
CA TYR A 46 -2.21 -7.40 -1.68
C TYR A 46 -2.87 -8.47 -0.82
N ASN A 47 -3.76 -8.07 0.09
CA ASN A 47 -4.47 -9.00 0.98
C ASN A 47 -5.40 -9.95 0.22
N VAL A 48 -6.07 -9.47 -0.83
CA VAL A 48 -6.89 -10.33 -1.70
C VAL A 48 -6.03 -11.36 -2.40
N LEU A 49 -4.91 -10.96 -3.02
CA LEU A 49 -3.99 -11.88 -3.69
C LEU A 49 -3.39 -12.90 -2.71
N MET A 50 -3.00 -12.46 -1.51
CA MET A 50 -2.54 -13.35 -0.45
C MET A 50 -3.60 -14.37 -0.05
N SER A 51 -4.85 -13.94 0.08
CA SER A 51 -5.97 -14.84 0.40
C SER A 51 -6.19 -15.87 -0.70
N LEU A 52 -6.25 -15.45 -1.96
CA LEU A 52 -6.40 -16.35 -3.13
C LEU A 52 -5.25 -17.37 -3.19
N SER A 53 -4.01 -16.90 -3.04
CA SER A 53 -2.82 -17.75 -3.03
C SER A 53 -2.85 -18.76 -1.88
N SER A 54 -3.28 -18.35 -0.68
CA SER A 54 -3.39 -19.24 0.48
C SER A 54 -4.45 -20.34 0.31
N LEU A 55 -5.45 -20.10 -0.53
CA LEU A 55 -6.46 -21.08 -0.92
C LEU A 55 -6.00 -22.00 -2.07
N GLY A 56 -4.78 -21.82 -2.58
CA GLY A 56 -4.25 -22.55 -3.72
C GLY A 56 -4.89 -22.18 -5.06
N LEU A 57 -5.53 -21.01 -5.14
CA LEU A 57 -6.12 -20.53 -6.38
C LEU A 57 -5.07 -19.91 -7.28
N GLU A 58 -5.22 -20.11 -8.59
CA GLU A 58 -4.36 -19.48 -9.59
C GLU A 58 -4.55 -17.96 -9.58
N LEU A 59 -3.43 -17.24 -9.59
CA LEU A 59 -3.43 -15.79 -9.62
C LEU A 59 -3.36 -15.28 -11.07
N PRO A 60 -3.94 -14.11 -11.37
CA PRO A 60 -3.81 -13.49 -12.69
C PRO A 60 -2.34 -13.27 -13.10
N GLU A 61 -2.03 -13.40 -14.39
CA GLU A 61 -0.65 -13.28 -14.91
C GLU A 61 0.03 -11.97 -14.53
N TRP A 62 -0.70 -10.85 -14.49
CA TRP A 62 -0.16 -9.53 -14.13
C TRP A 62 0.42 -9.47 -12.72
N THR A 63 0.07 -10.42 -11.84
CA THR A 63 0.62 -10.49 -10.48
C THR A 63 2.07 -10.96 -10.48
N ALA A 64 2.52 -11.62 -11.55
CA ALA A 64 3.89 -12.09 -11.69
C ALA A 64 4.88 -10.91 -11.63
N GLY A 65 5.86 -11.01 -10.75
CA GLY A 65 6.91 -10.01 -10.58
C GLY A 65 6.57 -8.85 -9.63
N ILE A 66 5.32 -8.73 -9.17
CA ILE A 66 4.93 -7.71 -8.16
C ILE A 66 4.32 -8.31 -6.89
N PHE A 67 3.92 -9.57 -6.91
CA PHE A 67 3.40 -10.35 -5.78
C PHE A 67 4.11 -11.72 -5.70
N PRO A 68 4.34 -12.31 -4.51
CA PRO A 68 4.10 -11.74 -3.18
C PRO A 68 5.16 -10.70 -2.78
N ASN A 69 6.27 -10.64 -3.50
CA ASN A 69 7.35 -9.68 -3.29
C ASN A 69 7.37 -8.63 -4.40
N GLY A 70 8.12 -7.54 -4.21
CA GLY A 70 8.31 -6.50 -5.22
C GLY A 70 7.46 -5.27 -4.95
N LEU A 71 7.03 -4.58 -6.01
CA LEU A 71 6.40 -3.25 -5.89
C LEU A 71 5.13 -3.26 -5.03
N LEU A 72 4.29 -4.31 -5.11
CA LEU A 72 3.07 -4.39 -4.31
C LEU A 72 3.37 -4.63 -2.82
N MET A 73 4.45 -5.35 -2.51
CA MET A 73 4.93 -5.51 -1.13
C MET A 73 5.53 -4.20 -0.60
N ASN A 74 6.29 -3.47 -1.43
CA ASN A 74 6.92 -2.21 -1.04
C ASN A 74 5.89 -1.13 -0.68
N VAL A 75 4.86 -0.94 -1.51
CA VAL A 75 3.80 0.04 -1.21
C VAL A 75 3.01 -0.35 0.04
N THR A 76 2.86 -1.65 0.29
CA THR A 76 2.21 -2.18 1.49
C THR A 76 3.06 -1.97 2.74
N GLY A 77 4.37 -2.22 2.68
CA GLY A 77 5.31 -1.90 3.75
C GLY A 77 5.29 -0.41 4.08
N PHE A 78 5.31 0.44 3.05
CA PHE A 78 5.22 1.88 3.21
C PHE A 78 3.89 2.34 3.85
N HIS A 79 2.77 1.68 3.55
CA HIS A 79 1.52 1.91 4.27
C HIS A 79 1.70 1.70 5.78
N PHE A 80 2.30 0.59 6.20
CA PHE A 80 2.54 0.34 7.62
C PHE A 80 3.54 1.32 8.24
N GLU A 81 4.54 1.78 7.50
CA GLU A 81 5.46 2.83 7.98
C GLU A 81 4.71 4.12 8.32
N ILE A 82 3.84 4.61 7.43
CA ILE A 82 3.02 5.82 7.67
C ILE A 82 2.16 5.65 8.94
N TYR A 83 1.52 4.50 9.08
CA TYR A 83 0.56 4.25 10.16
C TYR A 83 1.23 3.86 11.50
N SER A 84 2.46 3.37 11.46
CA SER A 84 3.27 3.06 12.66
C SER A 84 4.11 4.24 13.13
N TYR A 85 4.41 5.22 12.27
CA TYR A 85 5.13 6.45 12.63
C TYR A 85 4.48 7.18 13.82
N ASN A 86 3.14 7.19 13.86
CA ASN A 86 2.37 7.76 14.96
C ASN A 86 2.51 6.98 16.28
N GLN A 87 2.64 5.64 16.23
CA GLN A 87 2.87 4.85 17.44
C GLN A 87 4.21 5.21 18.09
N ARG A 88 5.28 5.35 17.29
CA ARG A 88 6.61 5.72 17.79
C ARG A 88 6.65 7.12 18.42
N ILE A 89 5.99 8.11 17.83
CA ILE A 89 5.93 9.47 18.41
C ILE A 89 5.13 9.46 19.72
N ASN A 90 4.02 8.72 19.81
CA ASN A 90 3.25 8.63 21.05
C ASN A 90 3.99 7.89 22.17
N THR A 91 4.84 6.90 21.85
CA THR A 91 5.65 6.19 22.87
C THR A 91 6.86 6.98 23.38
N LEU A 92 7.37 7.95 22.59
CA LEU A 92 8.52 8.77 22.97
C LEU A 92 8.13 10.04 23.74
N ASN A 93 6.87 10.47 23.65
CA ASN A 93 6.33 11.64 24.32
C ASN A 93 5.55 11.31 25.61
N GLY A 94 5.63 10.06 26.09
CA GLY A 94 4.96 9.55 27.29
C GLY A 94 5.92 9.26 28.43
#